data_AF-A0A8G2DXQ4-F1
#
_entry.id   AF-A0A8G2DXQ4-F1
#
_cell.length_a   1.000
_cell.length_b   1.000
_cell.length_c   1.000
_cell.angle_alpha   90.00
_cell.angle_beta   90.00
_cell.angle_gamma   90.00
#
_symmetry.space_group_name_H-M   'P 1'
#
loop_
_entity.id
_entity.type
_entity.pdbx_description
1 polymer ?
#
loop_
_entity_poly.entity_id
_entity_poly.type
_entity_poly.pdbx_seq_one_letter_code
_entity_poly.pdbx_strand_id
1 'polypeptide(L)'
;MNLDDRTRTWQLIMTGHDLRRVTLDTQADMARLLDLDPSISHLTLEIGGDRVHVARDWPSDQYEEADRLIDRIAASGVSAIVVHERDGKPPRRVTTGE
;
A
#
# COMPACT_ATOMS: atom_id res chain seq x y z
N MET A 1 -13.22 -22.39 -1.75
CA MET A 1 -11.85 -21.82 -1.76
C MET A 1 -11.99 -20.36 -1.39
N ASN A 2 -11.67 -20.05 -0.14
CA ASN A 2 -11.82 -18.73 0.45
C ASN A 2 -10.61 -17.88 0.00
N LEU A 3 -10.84 -16.81 -0.76
CA LEU A 3 -9.78 -15.95 -1.29
C LEU A 3 -9.25 -14.96 -0.24
N ASP A 4 -9.81 -14.99 0.98
CA ASP A 4 -9.54 -14.03 2.05
C ASP A 4 -8.42 -14.47 3.01
N ASP A 5 -7.69 -15.54 2.69
CA ASP A 5 -6.49 -16.00 3.41
C ASP A 5 -5.18 -15.56 2.72
N ARG A 6 -5.24 -14.55 1.85
CA ARG A 6 -4.03 -13.75 1.64
C ARG A 6 -3.79 -13.00 2.94
N THR A 7 -2.81 -13.45 3.73
CA THR A 7 -2.25 -12.66 4.82
C THR A 7 -1.86 -11.31 4.25
N ARG A 8 -2.73 -10.31 4.45
CA ARG A 8 -2.46 -8.96 3.96
C ARG A 8 -1.19 -8.51 4.65
N THR A 9 -0.24 -8.13 3.83
CA THR A 9 1.04 -7.59 4.27
C THR A 9 0.87 -6.15 4.77
N TRP A 10 -0.32 -5.58 4.68
CA TRP A 10 -0.66 -4.28 5.21
C TRP A 10 -1.97 -4.36 5.99
N GLN A 11 -2.21 -3.41 6.89
CA GLN A 11 -3.47 -3.28 7.62
C GLN A 11 -4.22 -2.01 7.22
N LEU A 12 -5.54 -2.03 7.32
CA LEU A 12 -6.36 -0.87 7.01
C LEU A 12 -6.27 0.15 8.15
N ILE A 13 -5.76 1.35 7.88
CA ILE A 13 -5.84 2.48 8.82
C ILE A 13 -7.00 3.37 8.39
N MET A 14 -7.84 3.72 9.36
CA MET A 14 -8.95 4.65 9.18
C MET A 14 -8.84 5.76 10.23
N THR A 15 -8.96 7.00 9.78
CA THR A 15 -8.89 8.20 10.63
C THR A 15 -10.01 9.15 10.25
N GLY A 16 -10.70 9.72 11.22
CA GLY A 16 -11.82 10.62 10.96
C GLY A 16 -12.84 10.63 12.07
N HIS A 17 -13.85 11.47 11.91
CA HIS A 17 -14.98 11.52 12.83
C HIS A 17 -15.99 10.41 12.49
N ASP A 18 -16.71 9.93 13.51
CA ASP A 18 -17.80 8.96 13.36
C ASP A 18 -17.42 7.62 12.68
N LEU A 19 -16.20 7.10 12.95
CA LEU A 19 -15.74 5.76 12.51
C LEU A 19 -16.70 4.61 12.85
N ARG A 20 -17.56 4.78 13.86
CA ARG A 20 -18.61 3.82 14.24
C ARG A 20 -19.65 3.58 13.15
N ARG A 21 -19.78 4.51 12.19
CA ARG A 21 -20.68 4.37 11.04
C ARG A 21 -20.10 3.49 9.93
N VAL A 22 -18.80 3.20 9.96
CA VAL A 22 -18.15 2.30 9.01
C VAL A 22 -18.35 0.86 9.48
N THR A 23 -19.22 0.12 8.80
CA THR A 23 -19.50 -1.29 9.13
C THR A 23 -18.29 -2.18 8.80
N LEU A 24 -18.22 -3.35 9.41
CA LEU A 24 -17.17 -4.34 9.12
C LEU A 24 -17.18 -4.78 7.65
N ASP A 25 -18.36 -4.90 7.05
CA ASP A 25 -18.49 -5.25 5.62
C ASP A 25 -17.89 -4.15 4.74
N THR A 26 -18.17 -2.87 5.05
CA THR A 26 -17.56 -1.74 4.33
C THR A 26 -16.04 -1.70 4.51
N GLN A 27 -15.53 -2.07 5.68
CA GLN A 27 -14.08 -2.19 5.89
C GLN A 27 -13.47 -3.31 5.03
N ALA A 28 -14.12 -4.46 4.95
CA ALA A 28 -13.69 -5.58 4.12
C ALA A 28 -13.70 -5.21 2.63
N ASP A 29 -14.75 -4.52 2.16
CA ASP A 29 -14.87 -4.04 0.79
C ASP A 29 -13.78 -3.02 0.44
N MET A 30 -13.51 -2.05 1.33
CA MET A 30 -12.41 -1.10 1.15
C MET A 30 -11.05 -1.80 1.12
N ALA A 31 -10.84 -2.78 2.01
CA ALA A 31 -9.60 -3.51 2.03
C ALA A 31 -9.39 -4.27 0.72
N ARG A 32 -10.44 -4.91 0.22
CA ARG A 32 -10.44 -5.61 -1.06
C ARG A 32 -10.25 -4.66 -2.24
N LEU A 33 -10.83 -3.47 -2.21
CA LEU A 33 -10.60 -2.44 -3.24
C LEU A 33 -9.12 -2.04 -3.31
N LEU A 34 -8.48 -1.85 -2.15
CA LEU A 34 -7.06 -1.50 -2.05
C LEU A 34 -6.11 -2.65 -2.41
N ASP A 35 -6.57 -3.91 -2.30
CA ASP A 35 -5.87 -5.09 -2.83
C ASP A 35 -6.00 -5.19 -4.37
N LEU A 36 -7.17 -4.86 -4.91
CA LEU A 36 -7.47 -4.97 -6.34
C LEU A 36 -6.83 -3.84 -7.17
N ASP A 37 -6.72 -2.65 -6.60
CA ASP A 37 -6.13 -1.50 -7.27
C ASP A 37 -4.89 -0.98 -6.52
N PRO A 38 -3.71 -1.51 -6.86
CA PRO A 38 -2.43 -1.03 -6.37
C PRO A 38 -2.03 0.34 -6.93
N SER A 39 -2.93 1.17 -7.49
CA SER A 39 -2.73 2.62 -7.77
C SER A 39 -3.41 3.59 -6.78
N ILE A 40 -4.49 3.19 -6.09
CA ILE A 40 -5.16 3.95 -5.02
C ILE A 40 -4.37 4.07 -3.70
N SER A 41 -3.76 5.23 -3.38
CA SER A 41 -2.99 5.47 -2.14
C SER A 41 -3.82 5.62 -0.88
N HIS A 42 -4.96 6.27 -1.01
CA HIS A 42 -5.88 6.48 0.09
C HIS A 42 -7.29 6.64 -0.48
N LEU A 43 -8.27 6.39 0.36
CA LEU A 43 -9.68 6.63 0.11
C LEU A 43 -10.14 7.72 1.08
N THR A 44 -11.04 8.57 0.63
CA THR A 44 -11.77 9.49 1.51
C THR A 44 -13.24 9.12 1.41
N LEU A 45 -13.84 8.74 2.53
CA LEU A 45 -15.26 8.45 2.64
C LEU A 45 -15.96 9.67 3.22
N GLU A 46 -17.11 10.01 2.66
CA GLU A 46 -17.98 11.07 3.16
C GLU A 46 -19.24 10.42 3.74
N ILE A 47 -19.45 10.57 5.05
CA ILE A 47 -20.55 9.92 5.77
C ILE A 47 -21.32 10.98 6.55
N GLY A 48 -22.49 11.37 6.03
CA GLY A 48 -23.41 12.27 6.74
C GLY A 48 -22.80 13.62 7.15
N GLY A 49 -21.86 14.14 6.37
CA GLY A 49 -21.15 15.40 6.62
C GLY A 49 -19.73 15.24 7.18
N ASP A 50 -19.40 14.07 7.71
CA ASP A 50 -18.06 13.75 8.21
C ASP A 50 -17.19 13.12 7.13
N ARG A 51 -15.86 13.28 7.27
CA ARG A 51 -14.87 12.69 6.37
C ARG A 51 -14.03 11.66 7.12
N VAL A 52 -13.93 10.47 6.55
CA VAL A 52 -13.05 9.39 7.02
C VAL A 52 -11.98 9.14 5.97
N HIS A 53 -10.73 9.36 6.36
CA HIS A 53 -9.57 9.03 5.56
C HIS A 53 -9.15 7.60 5.83
N VAL A 54 -8.96 6.84 4.77
CA VAL A 54 -8.60 5.42 4.82
C VAL A 54 -7.36 5.19 3.98
N ALA A 55 -6.38 4.50 4.51
CA ALA A 55 -5.13 4.21 3.83
C ALA A 55 -4.62 2.82 4.18
N ARG A 56 -3.66 2.33 3.39
CA ARG A 56 -2.91 1.12 3.70
C ARG A 56 -1.76 1.46 4.63
N ASP A 57 -1.66 0.75 5.72
CA ASP A 57 -0.51 0.79 6.62
C ASP A 57 0.39 -0.40 6.37
N TRP A 58 1.54 -0.11 5.80
CA TRP A 58 2.58 -1.08 5.55
C TRP A 58 3.52 -1.08 6.75
N PRO A 59 3.75 -2.23 7.41
CA PRO A 59 4.73 -2.32 8.47
C PRO A 59 6.08 -1.81 7.97
N SER A 60 6.80 -1.03 8.80
CA SER A 60 8.12 -0.50 8.45
C SER A 60 9.10 -1.58 7.98
N ASP A 61 9.00 -2.78 8.57
CA ASP A 61 9.82 -3.95 8.21
C ASP A 61 9.68 -4.36 6.73
N GLN A 62 8.55 -4.04 6.10
CA GLN A 62 8.34 -4.35 4.67
C GLN A 62 8.97 -3.34 3.74
N TYR A 63 9.12 -2.08 4.16
CA TYR A 63 9.92 -1.12 3.42
C TYR A 63 11.40 -1.54 3.44
N GLU A 64 11.91 -2.02 4.58
CA GLU A 64 13.27 -2.55 4.67
C GLU A 64 13.46 -3.80 3.81
N GLU A 65 12.51 -4.73 3.81
CA GLU A 65 12.61 -5.94 2.98
C GLU A 65 12.50 -5.60 1.48
N ALA A 66 11.69 -4.62 1.11
CA ALA A 66 11.63 -4.13 -0.26
C ALA A 66 12.97 -3.54 -0.73
N ASP A 67 13.61 -2.70 0.09
CA ASP A 67 14.95 -2.17 -0.20
C ASP A 67 15.99 -3.30 -0.33
N ARG A 68 15.98 -4.29 0.57
CA ARG A 68 16.88 -5.46 0.49
C ARG A 68 16.66 -6.29 -0.78
N LEU A 69 15.41 -6.43 -1.22
CA LEU A 69 15.08 -7.12 -2.47
C LEU A 69 15.55 -6.32 -3.68
N ILE A 70 15.40 -5.00 -3.68
CA ILE A 70 15.92 -4.12 -4.73
C ILE A 70 17.44 -4.27 -4.84
N ASP A 71 18.16 -4.22 -3.70
CA ASP A 71 19.61 -4.40 -3.68
C ASP A 71 20.04 -5.78 -4.18
N ARG A 72 19.31 -6.84 -3.78
CA ARG A 72 19.56 -8.21 -4.26
C ARG A 72 19.36 -8.34 -5.77
N ILE A 73 18.32 -7.72 -6.33
CA ILE A 73 18.06 -7.74 -7.77
C ILE A 73 19.14 -6.94 -8.50
N ALA A 74 19.54 -5.77 -7.98
CA ALA A 74 20.60 -4.96 -8.56
C ALA A 74 21.96 -5.70 -8.56
N ALA A 75 22.23 -6.48 -7.52
CA ALA A 75 23.42 -7.31 -7.39
C ALA A 75 23.40 -8.57 -8.28
N SER A 76 22.26 -8.94 -8.87
CA SER A 76 22.14 -10.15 -9.70
C SER A 76 22.62 -9.99 -11.15
N GLY A 77 23.18 -8.83 -11.50
CA GLY A 77 23.64 -8.50 -12.86
C GLY A 77 22.64 -7.69 -13.68
N VAL A 78 21.55 -7.20 -13.06
CA VAL A 78 20.61 -6.25 -13.66
C VAL A 78 21.30 -4.87 -13.74
N SER A 79 21.42 -4.32 -14.96
CA SER A 79 22.14 -3.05 -15.19
C SER A 79 21.46 -1.83 -14.57
N ALA A 80 20.13 -1.88 -14.37
CA ALA A 80 19.39 -0.86 -13.62
C ALA A 80 17.99 -1.34 -13.23
N ILE A 81 17.51 -0.88 -12.08
CA ILE A 81 16.13 -0.96 -11.64
C ILE A 81 15.57 0.47 -11.61
N VAL A 82 14.43 0.70 -12.26
CA VAL A 82 13.70 1.97 -12.15
C VAL A 82 12.45 1.73 -11.32
N VAL A 83 12.44 2.28 -10.10
CA VAL A 83 11.33 2.18 -9.18
C VAL A 83 10.45 3.41 -9.37
N HIS A 84 9.22 3.20 -9.85
CA HIS A 84 8.22 4.25 -9.98
C HIS A 84 7.44 4.34 -8.67
N GLU A 85 7.72 5.37 -7.86
CA GLU A 85 6.94 5.63 -6.65
C GLU A 85 5.55 6.13 -7.00
N ARG A 86 4.59 5.77 -6.14
CA ARG A 86 3.15 5.94 -6.41
C ARG A 86 2.66 7.39 -6.30
N ASP A 87 3.37 8.23 -5.55
CA ASP A 87 2.95 9.60 -5.24
C ASP A 87 3.65 10.67 -6.11
N GLY A 88 3.81 10.41 -7.40
CA GLY A 88 4.32 11.40 -8.36
C GLY A 88 5.77 11.84 -8.14
N LYS A 89 6.49 11.17 -7.24
CA LYS A 89 7.92 11.37 -7.07
C LYS A 89 8.66 10.86 -8.30
N PRO A 90 9.76 11.52 -8.70
CA PRO A 90 10.54 11.09 -9.84
C PRO A 90 11.03 9.65 -9.62
N PRO A 91 11.03 8.80 -10.66
CA PRO A 91 11.42 7.41 -10.52
C PRO A 91 12.83 7.29 -9.92
N ARG A 92 12.99 6.45 -8.90
CA ARG A 92 14.29 6.15 -8.31
C ARG A 92 14.97 5.12 -9.21
N ARG A 93 16.06 5.52 -9.86
CA ARG A 93 16.93 4.59 -10.59
C ARG A 93 18.00 4.06 -9.65
N VAL A 94 18.04 2.74 -9.47
CA VAL A 94 19.07 2.02 -8.74
C VAL A 94 19.96 1.32 -9.75
N THR A 95 21.24 1.62 -9.74
CA THR A 95 22.28 0.95 -10.53
C THR A 95 23.24 0.26 -9.58
N THR A 96 23.74 -0.91 -9.94
CA THR A 96 24.92 -1.48 -9.30
C THR A 96 26.05 -0.47 -9.52
N GLY A 97 26.57 0.12 -8.44
CA GLY A 97 27.64 1.12 -8.53
C GLY A 97 28.87 0.54 -9.22
N GLU A 98 29.52 1.36 -10.05
CA GLU A 98 30.95 1.23 -10.34
C GLU A 98 31.79 1.44 -9.07
#